data_AF-A0A7S3X9S1-F1
#
_entry.id   AF-A0A7S3X9S1-F1
#
_cell.length_a   1.000
_cell.length_b   1.000
_cell.length_c   1.000
_cell.angle_alpha   90.00
_cell.angle_beta   90.00
_cell.angle_gamma   90.00
#
_symmetry.space_group_name_H-M   'P 1'
#
loop_
_entity.id
_entity.type
_entity.pdbx_description
1 polymer ?
#
loop_
_entity_poly.entity_id
_entity_poly.type
_entity_poly.pdbx_seq_one_letter_code
_entity_poly.pdbx_strand_id
1 'polypeptide(L)'
;GMGYSSGGFLGNVHITGKIHSASQQQWCTRNAAVDGGWPEGNWNMAFIGTAGAAPSHCGRVKGGFPSVNVPETPVIAEKPFITIGDDGRYFLIIPRVQEDRQGS
;
A
#
# COMPACT_ATOMS: atom_id res chain seq x y z
N GLY A 1 -20.93 -15.84 5.13
CA GLY A 1 -19.60 -16.04 4.55
C GLY A 1 -19.04 -14.70 4.08
N MET A 2 -17.72 -14.58 3.90
CA MET A 2 -17.16 -13.40 3.23
C MET A 2 -17.42 -13.53 1.73
N GLY A 3 -18.11 -12.55 1.14
CA GLY A 3 -18.39 -12.53 -0.31
C GLY A 3 -17.12 -12.35 -1.13
N TYR A 4 -17.19 -12.62 -2.43
CA TYR A 4 -16.07 -12.35 -3.33
C TYR A 4 -15.75 -10.85 -3.34
N SER A 5 -14.47 -10.52 -3.21
CA SER A 5 -13.97 -9.16 -3.30
C SER A 5 -12.71 -9.12 -4.17
N SER A 6 -12.58 -8.07 -4.97
CA SER A 6 -11.58 -7.96 -6.04
C SER A 6 -11.01 -6.54 -6.10
N GLY A 7 -10.40 -6.13 -4.99
CA GLY A 7 -9.67 -4.88 -4.84
C GLY A 7 -8.32 -4.92 -5.55
N GLY A 8 -7.38 -4.03 -5.25
CA GLY A 8 -7.52 -2.76 -4.56
C GLY A 8 -6.19 -2.02 -4.66
N PHE A 9 -6.23 -0.70 -4.47
CA PHE A 9 -5.03 0.12 -4.47
C PHE A 9 -4.98 0.96 -3.20
N LEU A 10 -3.82 1.04 -2.59
CA LEU A 10 -3.54 1.92 -1.45
C LEU A 10 -2.16 2.53 -1.64
N GLY A 11 -2.01 3.82 -1.34
CA GLY A 11 -0.69 4.42 -1.33
C GLY A 11 -0.61 5.78 -0.68
N ASN A 12 0.62 6.14 -0.27
CA ASN A 12 0.92 7.33 0.52
C ASN A 12 0.08 7.43 1.80
N VAL A 13 0.09 6.35 2.58
CA VAL A 13 -0.63 6.27 3.86
C VAL A 13 0.23 5.58 4.93
N HIS A 14 -0.03 5.94 6.18
CA HIS A 14 0.51 5.24 7.35
C HIS A 14 -0.63 4.58 8.11
N ILE A 15 -0.53 3.27 8.27
CA ILE A 15 -1.49 2.44 9.00
C ILE A 15 -0.78 1.89 10.24
N THR A 16 -1.19 2.39 11.40
CA THR A 16 -0.62 1.99 12.70
C THR A 16 -1.10 0.62 13.16
N GLY A 17 -2.18 0.11 12.55
CA GLY A 17 -2.75 -1.20 12.83
C GLY A 17 -2.24 -2.29 11.89
N LYS A 18 -2.85 -3.47 12.04
CA LYS A 18 -2.68 -4.62 11.14
C LYS A 18 -3.72 -4.58 10.01
N ILE A 19 -3.32 -4.97 8.82
CA ILE A 19 -4.24 -5.07 7.66
C ILE A 19 -4.64 -6.53 7.43
N HIS A 20 -5.94 -6.76 7.31
CA HIS A 20 -6.53 -8.06 7.00
C HIS A 20 -7.10 -8.04 5.58
N SER A 21 -6.54 -8.86 4.69
CA SER A 21 -6.99 -8.99 3.30
C SER A 21 -8.36 -9.64 3.18
N ALA A 22 -8.78 -10.44 4.17
CA ALA A 22 -10.06 -11.14 4.15
C ALA A 22 -10.26 -11.91 2.83
N SER A 23 -11.38 -11.68 2.12
CA SER A 23 -11.67 -12.35 0.84
C SER A 23 -11.05 -11.67 -0.40
N GLN A 24 -10.27 -10.60 -0.24
CA GLN A 24 -9.72 -9.85 -1.37
C GLN A 24 -8.81 -10.73 -2.20
N GLN A 25 -9.14 -10.88 -3.47
CA GLN A 25 -8.39 -11.71 -4.42
C GLN A 25 -6.98 -11.15 -4.66
N GLN A 26 -6.84 -9.83 -4.76
CA GLN A 26 -5.56 -9.16 -5.00
C GLN A 26 -5.53 -7.76 -4.38
N TRP A 27 -4.32 -7.22 -4.24
CA TRP A 27 -4.10 -5.84 -3.79
C TRP A 27 -2.75 -5.30 -4.26
N CYS A 28 -2.68 -3.99 -4.51
CA CYS A 28 -1.44 -3.25 -4.75
C CYS A 28 -1.30 -2.13 -3.73
N THR A 29 -0.19 -2.14 -2.98
CA THR A 29 0.13 -1.12 -1.98
C THR A 29 1.46 -0.45 -2.35
N ARG A 30 1.48 0.89 -2.37
CA ARG A 30 2.65 1.67 -2.78
C ARG A 30 2.99 2.81 -1.80
N ASN A 31 4.25 2.99 -1.44
CA ASN A 31 4.71 4.10 -0.59
C ASN A 31 3.89 4.24 0.71
N ALA A 32 3.71 3.14 1.42
CA ALA A 32 2.95 3.10 2.67
C ALA A 32 3.77 2.55 3.83
N ALA A 33 3.31 2.77 5.05
CA ALA A 33 3.82 2.11 6.25
C ALA A 33 2.68 1.37 6.95
N VAL A 34 2.94 0.13 7.36
CA VAL A 34 1.96 -0.74 8.06
C VAL A 34 2.61 -1.34 9.30
N ASP A 35 2.48 -0.66 10.44
CA ASP A 35 3.22 -1.00 11.66
C ASP A 35 2.78 -2.37 12.22
N GLY A 36 1.49 -2.68 12.13
CA GLY A 36 0.93 -3.96 12.59
C GLY A 36 1.12 -5.12 11.61
N GLY A 37 1.75 -4.86 10.46
CA GLY A 37 2.06 -5.81 9.40
C GLY A 37 0.86 -6.26 8.57
N TRP A 38 1.16 -7.13 7.60
CA TRP A 38 0.21 -7.67 6.64
C TRP A 38 0.32 -9.21 6.57
N PRO A 39 -0.40 -9.97 7.44
CA PRO A 39 -0.13 -11.39 7.64
C PRO A 39 -0.83 -12.33 6.66
N GLU A 40 -1.72 -11.84 5.80
CA GLU A 40 -2.57 -12.67 4.95
C GLU A 40 -2.78 -12.07 3.55
N GLY A 41 -3.04 -12.94 2.57
CA GLY A 41 -3.28 -12.57 1.18
C GLY A 41 -3.90 -13.73 0.39
N ASN A 42 -4.41 -13.42 -0.80
CA ASN A 42 -5.09 -14.42 -1.63
C ASN A 42 -4.30 -14.82 -2.88
N TRP A 43 -4.58 -14.24 -4.04
CA TRP A 43 -3.99 -14.66 -5.31
C TRP A 43 -2.77 -13.82 -5.69
N ASN A 44 -2.78 -12.52 -5.38
CA ASN A 44 -1.67 -11.63 -5.72
C ASN A 44 -1.62 -10.40 -4.82
N MET A 45 -0.63 -10.33 -3.92
CA MET A 45 -0.38 -9.17 -3.08
C MET A 45 0.90 -8.46 -3.52
N ALA A 46 0.78 -7.27 -4.09
CA ALA A 46 1.92 -6.46 -4.54
C ALA A 46 2.20 -5.32 -3.55
N PHE A 47 3.42 -5.25 -3.07
CA PHE A 47 3.92 -4.21 -2.17
C PHE A 47 5.11 -3.52 -2.84
N ILE A 48 5.07 -2.20 -2.90
CA ILE A 48 6.11 -1.39 -3.56
C ILE A 48 6.46 -0.24 -2.62
N GLY A 49 7.70 -0.12 -2.16
CA GLY A 49 8.04 0.95 -1.21
C GLY A 49 7.23 0.88 0.08
N THR A 50 6.88 -0.31 0.58
CA THR A 50 5.97 -0.45 1.72
C THR A 50 6.68 -1.00 2.95
N ALA A 51 6.87 -0.15 3.96
CA ALA A 51 7.38 -0.57 5.26
C ALA A 51 6.34 -1.43 6.00
N GLY A 52 6.80 -2.53 6.62
CA GLY A 52 5.92 -3.48 7.32
C GLY A 52 5.12 -4.42 6.42
N ALA A 53 5.33 -4.40 5.10
CA ALA A 53 4.74 -5.37 4.18
C ALA A 53 5.28 -6.79 4.41
N ALA A 54 4.50 -7.79 3.98
CA ALA A 54 4.96 -9.17 3.95
C ALA A 54 6.15 -9.33 3.00
N PRO A 55 7.10 -10.24 3.29
CA PRO A 55 8.17 -10.56 2.36
C PRO A 55 7.62 -11.21 1.09
N SER A 56 8.39 -11.15 -0.01
CA SER A 56 8.05 -11.87 -1.24
C SER A 56 7.96 -13.37 -0.99
N HIS A 57 6.90 -14.00 -1.48
CA HIS A 57 6.69 -15.44 -1.35
C HIS A 57 5.88 -16.00 -2.53
N CYS A 58 6.29 -17.18 -3.00
CA CYS A 58 5.61 -17.87 -4.09
C CYS A 58 4.62 -18.90 -3.55
N GLY A 59 3.33 -18.72 -3.83
CA GLY A 59 2.30 -19.71 -3.53
C GLY A 59 1.81 -19.69 -2.08
N ARG A 60 1.18 -20.79 -1.64
CA ARG A 60 0.55 -20.94 -0.31
C ARG A 60 1.27 -21.95 0.59
N VAL A 61 2.56 -22.16 0.35
CA VAL A 61 3.35 -23.17 1.07
C VAL A 61 3.91 -22.60 2.37
N LYS A 62 4.15 -23.45 3.37
CA LYS A 62 4.82 -23.07 4.64
C LYS A 62 4.18 -21.87 5.37
N GLY A 63 2.86 -21.71 5.25
CA GLY A 63 2.13 -20.61 5.89
C GLY A 63 2.30 -19.25 5.22
N GLY A 64 2.94 -19.18 4.05
CA GLY A 64 3.02 -17.97 3.24
C GLY A 64 1.80 -17.79 2.33
N PHE A 65 1.77 -16.68 1.62
CA PHE A 65 0.79 -16.37 0.58
C PHE A 65 1.48 -15.74 -0.63
N PRO A 66 0.87 -15.79 -1.83
CA PRO A 66 1.44 -15.17 -3.02
C PRO A 66 1.61 -13.66 -2.84
N SER A 67 2.86 -13.22 -2.71
CA SER A 67 3.23 -11.83 -2.52
C SER A 67 4.49 -11.47 -3.30
N VAL A 68 4.51 -10.25 -3.81
CA VAL A 68 5.72 -9.61 -4.33
C VAL A 68 5.97 -8.34 -3.52
N ASN A 69 7.17 -8.22 -2.98
CA ASN A 69 7.61 -7.04 -2.25
C ASN A 69 8.83 -6.44 -2.98
N VAL A 70 8.63 -5.23 -3.48
CA VAL A 70 9.65 -4.37 -4.06
C VAL A 70 10.00 -3.32 -3.00
N PRO A 71 11.25 -3.26 -2.50
CA PRO A 71 11.60 -2.44 -1.34
C PRO A 71 11.29 -0.95 -1.48
N GLU A 72 11.39 -0.41 -2.70
CA GLU A 72 11.29 1.00 -3.03
C GLU A 72 10.50 1.20 -4.33
N THR A 73 9.81 2.34 -4.46
CA THR A 73 9.23 2.80 -5.73
C THR A 73 10.29 3.63 -6.47
N PRO A 74 10.79 3.20 -7.65
CA PRO A 74 11.94 3.83 -8.29
C PRO A 74 11.73 5.31 -8.64
N VAL A 75 10.57 5.67 -9.18
CA VAL A 75 10.22 7.06 -9.52
C VAL A 75 8.73 7.26 -9.30
N ILE A 76 8.35 8.35 -8.64
CA ILE A 76 6.94 8.64 -8.33
C ILE A 76 6.69 10.11 -8.05
N ALA A 77 5.52 10.62 -8.45
CA ALA A 77 4.93 11.81 -7.85
C ALA A 77 3.55 11.43 -7.31
N GLU A 78 3.27 11.77 -6.05
CA GLU A 78 1.94 11.52 -5.50
C GLU A 78 0.89 12.40 -6.17
N LYS A 79 -0.36 11.91 -6.22
CA LYS A 79 -1.45 12.60 -6.90
C LYS A 79 -1.66 13.99 -6.28
N PRO A 80 -1.76 15.07 -7.09
CA PRO A 80 -2.17 16.37 -6.59
C PRO A 80 -3.48 16.31 -5.81
N PHE A 81 -3.60 17.18 -4.80
CA PHE A 81 -4.77 17.25 -3.94
C PHE A 81 -5.05 18.68 -3.52
N ILE A 82 -6.32 18.94 -3.18
CA ILE A 82 -6.78 20.24 -2.73
C ILE A 82 -6.75 20.26 -1.20
N THR A 83 -6.26 21.36 -0.63
CA THR A 83 -6.38 21.67 0.79
C THR A 83 -7.08 23.02 0.97
N ILE A 84 -7.58 23.28 2.19
CA ILE A 84 -8.23 24.53 2.57
C ILE A 84 -7.39 25.15 3.68
N GLY A 85 -7.00 26.42 3.51
CA GLY A 85 -6.30 27.17 4.55
C GLY A 85 -7.26 27.68 5.64
N ASP A 86 -6.71 28.12 6.77
CA ASP A 86 -7.51 28.64 7.90
C ASP A 86 -8.34 29.89 7.52
N ASP A 87 -7.95 30.59 6.45
CA ASP A 87 -8.66 31.72 5.87
C ASP A 87 -9.76 31.33 4.85
N GLY A 88 -10.02 30.03 4.69
CA GLY A 88 -11.03 29.49 3.78
C GLY A 88 -10.61 29.42 2.31
N ARG A 89 -9.38 29.81 1.95
CA ARG A 89 -8.89 29.71 0.56
C ARG A 89 -8.52 28.27 0.22
N TYR A 90 -8.84 27.86 -1.01
CA TYR A 90 -8.46 26.58 -1.56
C TYR A 90 -7.07 26.65 -2.19
N PHE A 91 -6.25 25.63 -1.96
CA PHE A 91 -4.92 25.48 -2.53
C PHE A 91 -4.80 24.13 -3.23
N LEU A 92 -4.22 24.12 -4.43
CA LEU A 92 -3.80 22.89 -5.10
C LEU A 92 -2.36 22.58 -4.70
N ILE A 93 -2.17 21.47 -3.99
CA ILE A 93 -0.85 20.93 -3.66
C ILE A 93 -0.42 20.00 -4.79
N ILE A 94 0.76 20.27 -5.33
CA ILE A 94 1.41 19.45 -6.38
C ILE A 94 2.66 18.83 -5.76
N PRO A 95 2.60 17.55 -5.33
CA PRO A 95 3.77 16.84 -4.84
C PRO A 95 4.88 16.78 -5.88
N ARG A 96 6.13 16.90 -5.44
CA ARG A 96 7.31 16.77 -6.31
C ARG A 96 7.55 15.30 -6.65
N VAL A 97 8.23 15.07 -7.77
CA VAL A 97 8.80 13.76 -8.09
C VAL A 97 9.80 13.36 -6.99
N GLN A 98 9.74 12.09 -6.62
CA GLN A 98 10.61 11.40 -5.69
C GLN A 98 11.18 10.18 -6.40
N GLU A 99 12.41 9.83 -6.05
CA GLU A 99 13.10 8.62 -6.52
C GLU A 99 13.32 7.69 -5.32
N ASP A 100 13.38 6.38 -5.58
CA ASP A 100 13.70 5.33 -4.60
C ASP A 100 12.89 5.45 -3.29
N ARG A 101 11.58 5.70 -3.42
CA ARG A 101 10.71 6.04 -2.28
C ARG A 101 10.27 4.80 -1.53
N GLN A 102 10.43 4.82 -0.21
CA GLN A 102 9.75 3.94 0.74
C GLN A 102 8.82 4.76 1.65
N GLY A 103 7.64 4.23 1.91
CA GLY A 103 6.69 4.79 2.87
C GLY A 103 7.19 4.63 4.30
N SER A 104 6.88 5.61 5.14
CA SER A 104 7.30 5.73 6.54
C SER A 104 6.12 6.10 7.41
#